data_AF-A0A4Q7KHM5-F1
#
_entry.id   AF-A0A4Q7KHM5-F1
#
_cell.length_a   1.000
_cell.length_b   1.000
_cell.length_c   1.000
_cell.angle_alpha   90.00
_cell.angle_beta   90.00
_cell.angle_gamma   90.00
#
_symmetry.space_group_name_H-M   'P 1'
#
loop_
_entity.id
_entity.type
_entity.pdbx_description
1 polymer ?
#
loop_
_entity_poly.entity_id
_entity_poly.type
_entity_poly.pdbx_seq_one_letter_code
_entity_poly.pdbx_strand_id
1 'polypeptide(L)'
;MDKSNGFWAVLAGLGALVVIVAIALLQFDGAADVVSVTTAAGTVIGTVVGAFFGVATGQEGRKQAEEGRKEAEIAKEKAQLALVQVAAAAQPDSPAAKAAVEAIG
;
A
#
# COMPACT_ATOMS: atom_id res chain seq x y z
N MET A 1 -12.70 10.42 9.35
CA MET A 1 -12.53 10.75 7.92
C MET A 1 -13.04 9.58 7.13
N ASP A 2 -14.24 9.71 6.65
CA ASP A 2 -14.97 8.62 6.02
C ASP A 2 -14.34 8.41 4.64
N LYS A 3 -14.17 7.16 4.18
CA LYS A 3 -13.52 6.82 2.90
C LYS A 3 -14.04 7.66 1.70
N SER A 4 -15.28 8.15 1.81
CA SER A 4 -15.92 9.08 0.88
C SER A 4 -15.14 10.40 0.68
N ASN A 5 -14.56 10.98 1.74
CA ASN A 5 -14.07 12.36 1.71
C ASN A 5 -12.79 12.53 0.89
N GLY A 6 -11.90 11.52 0.87
CA GLY A 6 -10.66 11.55 0.09
C GLY A 6 -10.92 11.46 -1.42
N PHE A 7 -11.84 10.59 -1.83
CA PHE A 7 -12.26 10.46 -3.23
C PHE A 7 -12.94 11.75 -3.73
N TRP A 8 -13.83 12.32 -2.92
CA TRP A 8 -14.46 13.60 -3.24
C TRP A 8 -13.48 14.76 -3.31
N ALA A 9 -12.44 14.78 -2.46
CA ALA A 9 -11.37 15.79 -2.54
C ALA A 9 -10.58 15.71 -3.86
N VAL A 10 -10.28 14.49 -4.33
CA VAL A 10 -9.63 14.29 -5.64
C VAL A 10 -10.54 14.76 -6.77
N LEU A 11 -11.83 14.38 -6.76
CA LEU A 11 -12.80 14.82 -7.76
C LEU A 11 -12.95 16.34 -7.78
N ALA A 12 -13.00 16.98 -6.61
CA ALA A 12 -13.06 18.43 -6.49
C ALA A 12 -11.79 19.10 -7.05
N GLY A 13 -10.61 18.54 -6.78
CA GLY A 13 -9.35 19.04 -7.34
C GLY A 13 -9.29 18.90 -8.86
N LEU A 14 -9.67 17.74 -9.40
CA LEU A 14 -9.71 17.52 -10.85
C LEU A 14 -10.74 18.44 -11.53
N GLY A 15 -11.93 18.57 -10.92
CA GLY A 15 -12.98 19.47 -11.39
C GLY A 15 -12.52 20.93 -11.37
N ALA A 16 -11.84 21.37 -10.32
CA ALA A 16 -11.25 22.71 -10.24
C ALA A 16 -10.23 22.94 -11.36
N LEU A 17 -9.40 21.95 -11.70
CA LEU A 17 -8.47 22.07 -12.83
C LEU A 17 -9.21 22.31 -14.15
N VAL A 18 -10.29 21.56 -14.42
CA VAL A 18 -11.13 21.74 -15.62
C VAL A 18 -11.73 23.14 -15.67
N VAL A 19 -12.24 23.64 -14.54
CA VAL A 19 -12.79 25.00 -14.44
C VAL A 19 -11.72 26.05 -14.70
N ILE A 20 -10.52 25.89 -14.14
CA ILE A 20 -9.38 26.80 -14.37
C ILE A 20 -9.02 26.84 -15.87
N VAL A 21 -8.95 25.69 -16.53
CA VAL A 21 -8.67 25.60 -17.97
C VAL A 21 -9.77 26.30 -18.79
N ALA A 22 -11.03 26.07 -18.45
CA ALA A 22 -12.15 26.71 -19.14
C ALA A 22 -12.10 28.24 -19.00
N ILE A 23 -11.83 28.75 -17.79
CA ILE A 23 -11.68 30.19 -17.54
C ILE A 23 -10.46 30.73 -18.30
N ALA A 24 -9.32 30.03 -18.28
CA ALA A 24 -8.12 30.46 -18.98
C ALA A 24 -8.35 30.58 -20.49
N LEU A 25 -9.06 29.62 -21.10
CA LEU A 25 -9.43 29.67 -22.52
C LEU A 25 -10.37 30.82 -22.88
N LEU A 26 -11.20 31.26 -21.94
CA LEU A 26 -12.11 32.40 -22.14
C LEU A 26 -11.43 33.75 -21.88
N GLN A 27 -10.37 33.77 -21.08
CA GLN A 27 -9.74 34.99 -20.59
C GLN A 27 -8.44 35.34 -21.33
N PHE A 28 -7.76 34.35 -21.91
CA PHE A 28 -6.51 34.54 -22.64
C PHE A 28 -6.64 34.07 -24.10
N ASP A 29 -6.34 34.97 -25.04
CA ASP A 29 -6.24 34.63 -26.46
C ASP A 29 -4.90 33.96 -26.82
N GLY A 30 -3.88 34.16 -25.96
CA GLY A 30 -2.54 33.62 -26.13
C GLY A 30 -2.45 32.18 -25.65
N ALA A 31 -2.14 31.25 -26.56
CA ALA A 31 -1.93 29.84 -26.20
C ALA A 31 -0.83 29.66 -25.14
N ALA A 32 0.20 30.49 -25.15
CA ALA A 32 1.28 30.46 -24.15
C ALA A 32 0.77 30.78 -22.73
N ASP A 33 -0.13 31.76 -22.59
CA ASP A 33 -0.67 32.18 -21.29
C ASP A 33 -1.60 31.11 -20.72
N VAL A 34 -2.47 30.53 -21.56
CA VAL A 34 -3.34 29.40 -21.18
C VAL A 34 -2.50 28.22 -20.69
N VAL A 35 -1.45 27.85 -21.44
CA VAL A 35 -0.56 26.74 -21.08
C VAL A 35 0.16 27.01 -19.76
N SER A 36 0.65 28.23 -19.55
CA SER A 36 1.34 28.63 -18.31
C SER A 36 0.45 28.43 -17.08
N VAL A 37 -0.75 29.00 -17.11
CA VAL A 37 -1.72 28.92 -15.99
C VAL A 37 -2.16 27.47 -15.75
N THR A 38 -2.47 26.75 -16.84
CA THR A 38 -2.90 25.35 -16.75
C THR A 38 -1.80 24.45 -16.20
N THR A 39 -0.55 24.67 -16.62
CA THR A 39 0.60 23.88 -16.16
C THR A 39 0.87 24.14 -14.68
N ALA A 40 0.81 25.41 -14.25
CA ALA A 40 0.99 25.78 -12.85
C ALA A 40 -0.10 25.17 -11.94
N ALA A 41 -1.38 25.30 -12.33
CA ALA A 41 -2.48 24.68 -11.59
C ALA A 41 -2.40 23.14 -11.61
N GLY A 42 -2.08 22.57 -12.77
CA GLY A 42 -1.97 21.14 -12.99
C GLY A 42 -0.86 20.49 -12.16
N THR A 43 0.29 21.15 -12.00
CA THR A 43 1.38 20.63 -11.16
C THR A 43 1.00 20.59 -9.68
N VAL A 44 0.36 21.64 -9.14
CA VAL A 44 -0.09 21.66 -7.74
C VAL A 44 -1.14 20.57 -7.51
N ILE A 45 -2.19 20.55 -8.33
CA ILE A 45 -3.29 19.59 -8.20
C ILE A 45 -2.77 18.16 -8.39
N GLY A 46 -1.95 17.94 -9.42
CA GLY A 46 -1.34 16.64 -9.70
C GLY A 46 -0.46 16.13 -8.56
N THR A 47 0.29 17.01 -7.90
CA THR A 47 1.11 16.64 -6.73
C THR A 47 0.25 16.21 -5.55
N VAL A 48 -0.81 16.97 -5.24
CA VAL A 48 -1.72 16.64 -4.12
C VAL A 48 -2.45 15.33 -4.40
N VAL A 49 -2.98 15.15 -5.61
CA VAL A 49 -3.68 13.93 -6.03
C VAL A 49 -2.72 12.74 -6.01
N GLY A 50 -1.52 12.89 -6.58
CA GLY A 50 -0.49 11.86 -6.58
C GLY A 50 -0.06 11.44 -5.17
N ALA A 51 0.09 12.39 -4.25
CA ALA A 51 0.39 12.09 -2.85
C ALA A 51 -0.76 11.34 -2.16
N PHE A 52 -2.02 11.74 -2.41
CA PHE A 52 -3.20 11.07 -1.85
C PHE A 52 -3.28 9.61 -2.27
N PHE A 53 -3.16 9.33 -3.58
CA PHE A 53 -3.18 7.96 -4.08
C PHE A 53 -1.93 7.18 -3.67
N GLY A 54 -0.74 7.79 -3.71
CA GLY A 54 0.50 7.14 -3.27
C GLY A 54 0.43 6.66 -1.82
N VAL A 55 -0.15 7.46 -0.93
CA VAL A 55 -0.37 7.06 0.47
C VAL A 55 -1.45 6.00 0.60
N ALA A 56 -2.57 6.12 -0.11
CA ALA A 56 -3.67 5.16 -0.04
C ALA A 56 -3.23 3.76 -0.49
N THR A 57 -2.60 3.65 -1.67
CA THR A 57 -2.09 2.39 -2.22
C THR A 57 -0.95 1.84 -1.36
N GLY A 58 -0.09 2.71 -0.83
CA GLY A 58 1.00 2.31 0.08
C GLY A 58 0.52 1.74 1.41
N GLN A 59 -0.54 2.31 2.00
CA GLN A 59 -1.11 1.79 3.25
C GLN A 59 -1.81 0.45 3.06
N GLU A 60 -2.50 0.25 1.93
CA GLU A 60 -3.16 -1.01 1.62
C GLU A 60 -2.14 -2.14 1.39
N GLY A 61 -1.06 -1.86 0.65
CA GLY A 61 0.05 -2.79 0.49
C GLY A 61 0.77 -3.11 1.81
N ARG A 62 0.98 -2.10 2.67
CA ARG A 62 1.54 -2.33 4.02
C ARG A 62 0.67 -3.25 4.87
N LYS A 63 -0.65 -3.05 4.86
CA LYS A 63 -1.58 -3.91 5.61
C LYS A 63 -1.51 -5.36 5.15
N GLN A 64 -1.54 -5.60 3.84
CA GLN A 64 -1.41 -6.94 3.28
C GLN A 64 -0.06 -7.58 3.64
N ALA A 65 1.03 -6.81 3.62
CA ALA A 65 2.35 -7.28 4.03
C ALA A 65 2.42 -7.61 5.53
N GLU A 66 1.79 -6.80 6.38
CA GLU A 66 1.71 -7.07 7.83
C GLU A 66 0.87 -8.30 8.14
N GLU A 67 -0.25 -8.50 7.44
CA GLU A 67 -1.09 -9.69 7.56
C GLU A 67 -0.33 -10.94 7.13
N GLY A 68 0.32 -10.92 5.96
CA GLY A 68 1.15 -12.04 5.50
C GLY A 68 2.33 -12.34 6.43
N ARG A 69 2.93 -11.32 7.05
CA ARG A 69 3.98 -11.51 8.07
C ARG A 69 3.43 -12.23 9.31
N LYS A 70 2.26 -11.85 9.81
CA LYS A 70 1.62 -12.51 10.96
C LYS A 70 1.27 -13.96 10.63
N GLU A 71 0.75 -14.23 9.44
CA GLU A 71 0.45 -15.58 8.99
C GLU A 71 1.71 -16.45 8.92
N ALA A 72 2.81 -15.91 8.39
CA ALA A 72 4.09 -16.60 8.35
C ALA A 72 4.66 -16.89 9.75
N GLU A 73 4.50 -15.95 10.69
CA GLU A 73 4.93 -16.13 12.08
C GLU A 73 4.13 -17.23 12.78
N ILE A 74 2.80 -17.24 12.62
CA ILE A 74 1.92 -18.30 13.14
C ILE A 74 2.26 -19.64 12.50
N ALA A 75 2.52 -19.69 11.19
CA ALA A 75 2.90 -20.90 10.50
C ALA A 75 4.24 -21.45 11.01
N LYS A 76 5.22 -20.56 11.26
CA LYS A 76 6.51 -20.93 11.84
C LYS A 76 6.37 -21.48 13.26
N GLU A 77 5.57 -20.83 14.11
CA GLU A 77 5.31 -21.30 15.47
C GLU A 77 4.62 -22.67 15.48
N LYS A 78 3.60 -22.87 14.63
CA LYS A 78 2.95 -24.17 14.48
C LYS A 78 3.91 -25.25 13.99
N ALA A 79 4.79 -24.94 13.04
CA ALA A 79 5.80 -25.87 12.55
C ALA A 79 6.79 -26.26 13.66
N GLN A 80 7.24 -25.30 14.47
CA GLN A 80 8.11 -25.56 15.61
C GLN A 80 7.42 -26.44 16.66
N LEU A 81 6.15 -26.15 17.00
CA LEU A 81 5.38 -26.97 17.93
C LEU A 81 5.16 -28.38 17.39
N ALA A 82 4.88 -28.54 16.10
CA ALA A 82 4.76 -29.84 15.47
C ALA A 82 6.08 -30.64 15.53
N LEU A 83 7.21 -29.99 15.29
CA LEU A 83 8.53 -30.62 15.42
C LEU A 83 8.83 -31.05 16.87
N VAL A 84 8.50 -30.21 17.86
CA VAL A 84 8.64 -30.55 19.29
C VAL A 84 7.74 -31.73 19.67
N GLN A 85 6.50 -31.78 19.19
CA GLN A 85 5.60 -32.90 19.43
C GLN A 85 6.10 -34.20 18.79
N VAL A 86 6.62 -34.14 17.56
CA VAL A 86 7.24 -35.29 16.88
C VAL A 86 8.48 -35.77 17.64
N ALA A 87 9.31 -34.86 18.15
CA ALA A 87 10.46 -35.21 18.98
C ALA A 87 10.05 -35.84 20.32
N ALA A 88 9.00 -35.33 20.96
CA ALA A 88 8.49 -35.84 22.23
C ALA A 88 7.79 -37.22 22.10
N ALA A 89 7.16 -37.48 20.95
CA ALA A 89 6.51 -38.76 20.66
C ALA A 89 7.48 -39.83 20.09
N ALA A 90 8.69 -39.45 19.71
CA ALA A 90 9.69 -40.36 19.17
C ALA A 90 10.46 -41.08 20.29
N GLN A 91 10.67 -42.40 20.12
CA GLN A 91 11.57 -43.17 20.98
C GLN A 91 13.00 -42.59 20.88
N PRO A 92 13.78 -42.58 21.98
CA PRO A 92 15.04 -41.82 22.09
C PRO A 92 16.13 -42.15 21.06
N ASP A 93 16.04 -43.28 20.34
CA ASP A 93 16.97 -43.69 19.27
C ASP A 93 16.38 -43.63 17.85
N SER A 94 15.20 -43.03 17.67
CA SER A 94 14.54 -42.90 16.37
C SER A 94 15.21 -41.84 15.47
N PRO A 95 15.38 -42.08 14.15
CA PRO A 95 15.88 -41.08 13.22
C PRO A 95 15.02 -39.80 13.16
N ALA A 96 13.74 -39.88 13.52
CA ALA A 96 12.85 -38.72 13.60
C ALA A 96 13.20 -37.77 14.76
N ALA A 97 13.72 -38.30 15.88
CA ALA A 97 14.14 -37.48 17.01
C ALA A 97 15.43 -36.70 16.69
N LYS A 98 16.39 -37.33 16.02
CA LYS A 98 17.63 -36.65 15.56
C LYS A 98 17.35 -35.55 14.55
N ALA A 99 16.47 -35.80 13.56
CA ALA A 99 16.11 -34.80 12.55
C ALA A 99 15.36 -33.59 13.15
N ALA A 100 14.52 -33.80 14.17
CA ALA A 100 13.81 -32.72 14.84
C ALA A 100 14.74 -31.84 15.70
N VAL A 101 15.73 -32.43 16.38
CA VAL A 101 16.72 -31.67 17.18
C VAL A 101 17.65 -30.85 16.27
N GLU A 102 18.07 -31.39 15.14
CA GLU A 102 18.92 -30.68 14.14
C GLU A 102 18.17 -29.53 13.44
N ALA A 103 16.83 -29.62 13.31
CA ALA A 103 16.02 -28.55 12.73
C ALA A 103 15.70 -27.39 13.70
N ILE A 104 15.94 -27.57 15.01
CA ILE A 104 15.66 -26.58 16.06
C ILE A 104 16.94 -25.89 16.57
N GLY A 105 18.10 -26.56 16.49
CA GLY A 105 19.42 -25.99 16.82
C GLY A 105 19.98 -25.08 15.73
#